data_AF-G5LQL1-F1
#
_entry.id   AF-G5LQL1-F1
#
_cell.length_a   1.000
_cell.length_b   1.000
_cell.length_c   1.000
_cell.angle_alpha   90.00
_cell.angle_beta   90.00
_cell.angle_gamma   90.00
#
_symmetry.space_group_name_H-M   'P 1'
#
loop_
_entity.id
_entity.type
_entity.pdbx_description
1 polymer ?
#
loop_
_entity_poly.entity_id
_entity_poly.type
_entity_poly.pdbx_seq_one_letter_code
_entity_poly.pdbx_strand_id
1 'polypeptide(L)'
;RIYRRWYWREILGASVAGGYNLAYNVAVVPPAKLNPIITRVLFPAFAKIQDDTEKLRVNFYKLLSVVGIINFPALLGLMVVANNFVPLVFGEKWNSIIPILQLLCVVGLLRSVGNPIGSLLMAKARVDISFKFNVFKTFLFIPAILIGGHLAGAIGVTLGFLVVQIINTILSYFVMIKPVLGSSYRQYILSLWLPFYLSLPTFITSYGAGKLVDGYLPLSGVFALQVVVGILSFILMIIFSRNALVMEIKNQLVGSAKMKKLLRVG
;
A
#
# COMPACT_ATOMS: atom_id res chain seq x y z
N ARG A 1 0.13 -15.43 20.53
CA ARG A 1 1.22 -14.48 20.15
C ARG A 1 2.64 -15.06 20.39
N ILE A 2 2.82 -15.94 21.39
CA ILE A 2 4.11 -16.60 21.71
C ILE A 2 4.40 -17.80 20.80
N TYR A 3 3.41 -18.66 20.53
CA TYR A 3 3.57 -19.82 19.62
C TYR A 3 3.97 -19.43 18.18
N ARG A 4 3.42 -18.32 17.66
CA ARG A 4 3.81 -17.75 16.37
C ARG A 4 5.23 -17.17 16.38
N ARG A 5 5.89 -17.00 17.52
CA ARG A 5 7.28 -16.50 17.59
C ARG A 5 8.29 -17.66 17.64
N TRP A 6 7.88 -18.79 18.21
CA TRP A 6 8.65 -20.03 18.28
C TRP A 6 8.71 -20.76 16.94
N TYR A 7 7.55 -20.96 16.29
CA TYR A 7 7.48 -21.63 14.99
C TYR A 7 8.31 -20.95 13.89
N TRP A 8 8.43 -19.62 13.94
CA TRP A 8 9.26 -18.84 13.00
C TRP A 8 10.75 -18.91 13.32
N ARG A 9 11.13 -19.10 14.59
CA ARG A 9 12.53 -19.29 15.00
C ARG A 9 13.05 -20.66 14.60
N GLU A 10 12.22 -21.69 14.71
CA GLU A 10 12.58 -23.08 14.39
C GLU A 10 12.65 -23.36 12.89
N ILE A 11 11.76 -22.78 12.07
CA ILE A 11 11.72 -23.08 10.63
C ILE A 11 12.68 -22.22 9.79
N LEU A 12 12.97 -20.98 10.22
CA LEU A 12 13.72 -20.02 9.38
C LEU A 12 15.10 -19.65 9.93
N GLY A 13 15.44 -20.07 11.14
CA GLY A 13 16.59 -19.56 11.88
C GLY A 13 16.34 -18.14 12.41
N ALA A 14 16.86 -17.86 13.61
CA ALA A 14 16.59 -16.61 14.33
C ALA A 14 16.93 -15.33 13.53
N SER A 15 17.94 -15.39 12.65
CA SER A 15 18.30 -14.28 11.75
C SER A 15 17.20 -13.98 10.73
N VAL A 16 16.72 -14.95 9.96
CA VAL A 16 15.76 -14.70 8.88
C VAL A 16 14.41 -14.22 9.41
N ALA A 17 13.98 -14.74 10.56
CA ALA A 17 12.77 -14.25 11.25
C ALA A 17 12.92 -12.80 11.74
N GLY A 18 14.12 -12.41 12.19
CA GLY A 18 14.45 -11.03 12.54
C GLY A 18 14.39 -10.10 11.34
N GLY A 19 15.01 -10.50 10.23
CA GLY A 19 15.01 -9.76 8.97
C GLY A 19 13.60 -9.57 8.40
N TYR A 20 12.79 -10.64 8.37
CA TYR A 20 11.40 -10.56 7.94
C TYR A 20 10.59 -9.55 8.77
N ASN A 21 10.77 -9.52 10.09
CA ASN A 21 10.10 -8.54 10.94
C ASN A 21 10.53 -7.10 10.64
N LEU A 22 11.81 -6.86 10.35
CA LEU A 22 12.30 -5.54 9.92
C LEU A 22 11.60 -5.11 8.62
N ALA A 23 11.63 -5.96 7.60
CA ALA A 23 10.98 -5.67 6.32
C ALA A 23 9.47 -5.41 6.47
N TYR A 24 8.79 -6.21 7.29
CA TYR A 24 7.37 -6.03 7.60
C TYR A 24 7.09 -4.71 8.33
N ASN A 25 7.95 -4.31 9.27
CA ASN A 25 7.82 -3.06 10.01
C ASN A 25 8.01 -1.82 9.12
N VAL A 26 8.80 -1.92 8.04
CA VAL A 26 8.98 -0.81 7.10
C VAL A 26 7.84 -0.77 6.08
N ALA A 27 7.48 -1.89 5.47
CA ALA A 27 6.53 -1.91 4.36
C ALA A 27 5.05 -1.93 4.80
N VAL A 28 4.72 -2.63 5.89
CA VAL A 28 3.31 -2.94 6.22
C VAL A 28 2.79 -2.17 7.44
N VAL A 29 3.66 -1.89 8.42
CA VAL A 29 3.23 -1.21 9.65
C VAL A 29 2.83 0.25 9.43
N PRO A 30 3.53 1.09 8.63
CA PRO A 30 3.12 2.48 8.46
C PRO A 30 1.72 2.60 7.83
N PRO A 31 1.38 1.88 6.73
CA PRO A 31 0.00 1.87 6.21
C PRO A 31 -1.01 1.33 7.23
N ALA A 32 -0.64 0.33 8.04
CA ALA A 32 -1.52 -0.23 9.05
C ALA A 32 -1.83 0.75 10.19
N LYS A 33 -0.91 1.67 10.54
CA LYS A 33 -1.14 2.71 11.55
C LYS A 33 -2.05 3.84 11.06
N LEU A 34 -2.04 4.13 9.75
CA LEU A 34 -2.93 5.12 9.15
C LEU A 34 -4.38 4.60 9.05
N ASN A 35 -4.56 3.29 8.95
CA ASN A 35 -5.84 2.67 8.66
C ASN A 35 -6.96 2.98 9.68
N PRO A 36 -6.74 2.97 11.01
CA PRO A 36 -7.77 3.34 11.99
C PRO A 36 -8.16 4.81 11.90
N ILE A 37 -7.22 5.71 11.55
CA ILE A 37 -7.47 7.14 11.38
C ILE A 37 -8.40 7.34 10.18
N ILE A 38 -8.05 6.70 9.06
CA ILE A 38 -8.88 6.69 7.84
C ILE A 38 -10.27 6.15 8.18
N THR A 39 -10.36 4.97 8.81
CA THR A 39 -11.64 4.33 9.15
C THR A 39 -12.53 5.20 10.03
N ARG A 40 -11.98 5.89 11.04
CA ARG A 40 -12.74 6.79 11.93
C ARG A 40 -13.34 8.00 11.21
N VAL A 41 -12.67 8.48 10.16
CA VAL A 41 -13.14 9.63 9.36
C VAL A 41 -14.09 9.20 8.25
N LEU A 42 -13.82 8.04 7.63
CA LEU A 42 -14.61 7.55 6.49
C LEU A 42 -15.96 6.98 6.90
N PHE A 43 -16.04 6.30 8.05
CA PHE A 43 -17.28 5.66 8.48
C PHE A 43 -18.44 6.66 8.65
N PRO A 44 -18.31 7.79 9.39
CA PRO A 44 -19.38 8.77 9.52
C PRO A 44 -19.75 9.42 8.18
N ALA A 45 -18.78 9.64 7.29
CA ALA A 45 -19.03 10.21 5.97
C ALA A 45 -19.86 9.27 5.10
N PHE A 46 -19.57 7.97 5.13
CA PHE A 46 -20.35 6.95 4.41
C PHE A 46 -21.72 6.71 5.03
N ALA A 47 -21.85 6.74 6.37
CA ALA A 47 -23.12 6.57 7.05
C ALA A 47 -24.14 7.67 6.66
N LYS A 48 -23.69 8.92 6.46
CA LYS A 48 -24.56 10.03 6.02
C LYS A 48 -25.15 9.86 4.63
N ILE A 49 -24.48 9.11 3.76
CA ILE A 49 -24.89 8.90 2.35
C ILE A 49 -25.24 7.43 2.09
N GLN A 50 -25.48 6.64 3.13
CA GLN A 50 -25.62 5.19 3.02
C GLN A 50 -26.82 4.77 2.17
N ASP A 51 -27.89 5.58 2.15
CA ASP A 51 -29.12 5.29 1.41
C ASP A 51 -28.98 5.57 -0.10
N ASP A 52 -28.06 6.48 -0.46
CA ASP A 52 -27.78 6.83 -1.85
C ASP A 52 -26.59 6.00 -2.38
N THR A 53 -26.91 4.85 -2.96
CA THR A 53 -25.90 3.88 -3.42
C THR A 53 -25.00 4.46 -4.53
N GLU A 54 -25.51 5.35 -5.37
CA GLU A 54 -24.72 5.98 -6.43
C GLU A 54 -23.71 6.97 -5.84
N LYS A 55 -24.14 7.86 -4.94
CA LYS A 55 -23.22 8.77 -4.26
C LYS A 55 -22.22 8.02 -3.39
N LEU A 56 -22.64 6.97 -2.69
CA LEU A 56 -21.75 6.14 -1.88
C LEU A 56 -20.66 5.49 -2.75
N ARG A 57 -21.04 4.96 -3.91
CA ARG A 57 -20.12 4.35 -4.88
C ARG A 57 -19.07 5.33 -5.38
N VAL A 58 -19.50 6.51 -5.86
CA VAL A 58 -18.59 7.55 -6.37
C VAL A 58 -17.61 8.00 -5.29
N ASN A 59 -18.10 8.26 -4.07
CA ASN A 59 -17.25 8.68 -2.96
C ASN A 59 -16.29 7.57 -2.52
N PHE A 60 -16.74 6.31 -2.49
CA PHE A 60 -15.90 5.17 -2.15
C PHE A 60 -14.72 5.00 -3.12
N TYR A 61 -14.96 5.01 -4.44
CA TYR A 61 -13.89 4.86 -5.42
C TYR A 61 -12.97 6.08 -5.46
N LYS A 62 -13.50 7.29 -5.25
CA LYS A 62 -12.70 8.50 -5.08
C LYS A 62 -11.75 8.39 -3.89
N LEU A 63 -12.24 7.90 -2.75
CA LEU A 63 -11.41 7.66 -1.58
C LEU A 63 -10.36 6.59 -1.82
N LEU A 64 -10.71 5.53 -2.54
CA LEU A 64 -9.76 4.50 -2.94
C LEU A 64 -8.61 5.08 -3.75
N SER A 65 -8.90 5.96 -4.72
CA SER A 65 -7.90 6.71 -5.47
C SER A 65 -7.05 7.61 -4.58
N VAL A 66 -7.64 8.36 -3.64
CA VAL A 66 -6.89 9.24 -2.72
C VAL A 66 -5.91 8.45 -1.86
N VAL A 67 -6.37 7.34 -1.27
CA VAL A 67 -5.53 6.44 -0.46
C VAL A 67 -4.43 5.81 -1.33
N GLY A 68 -4.75 5.48 -2.57
CA GLY A 68 -3.79 5.01 -3.56
C GLY A 68 -2.72 6.04 -3.88
N ILE A 69 -3.10 7.30 -4.13
CA ILE A 69 -2.18 8.39 -4.48
C ILE A 69 -1.14 8.61 -3.37
N ILE A 70 -1.49 8.36 -2.11
CA ILE A 70 -0.56 8.50 -0.98
C ILE A 70 0.33 7.25 -0.83
N ASN A 71 -0.27 6.05 -0.83
CA ASN A 71 0.47 4.82 -0.50
C ASN A 71 1.29 4.27 -1.67
N PHE A 72 0.83 4.42 -2.92
CA PHE A 72 1.51 3.88 -4.10
C PHE A 72 2.91 4.45 -4.30
N PRO A 73 3.13 5.78 -4.33
CA PRO A 73 4.47 6.33 -4.51
C PRO A 73 5.40 5.97 -3.35
N ALA A 74 4.90 5.92 -2.11
CA ALA A 74 5.70 5.57 -0.95
C ALA A 74 6.19 4.11 -1.03
N LEU A 75 5.30 3.17 -1.36
CA LEU A 75 5.64 1.74 -1.41
C LEU A 75 6.42 1.37 -2.67
N LEU A 76 6.10 1.95 -3.83
CA LEU A 76 6.87 1.74 -5.06
C LEU A 76 8.25 2.40 -4.98
N GLY A 77 8.33 3.61 -4.42
CA GLY A 77 9.61 4.27 -4.14
C GLY A 77 10.47 3.41 -3.22
N LEU A 78 9.90 2.92 -2.11
CA LEU A 78 10.58 2.01 -1.19
C LEU A 78 11.06 0.73 -1.89
N MET A 79 10.26 0.17 -2.81
CA MET A 79 10.62 -1.02 -3.57
C MET A 79 11.83 -0.81 -4.50
N VAL A 80 11.94 0.37 -5.14
CA VAL A 80 13.10 0.75 -5.98
C VAL A 80 14.35 0.91 -5.14
N VAL A 81 14.25 1.71 -4.08
CA VAL A 81 15.39 2.04 -3.24
C VAL A 81 15.78 0.91 -2.29
N ALA A 82 14.98 -0.17 -2.19
CA ALA A 82 15.21 -1.29 -1.28
C ALA A 82 16.64 -1.84 -1.33
N ASN A 83 17.23 -1.95 -2.53
CA ASN A 83 18.59 -2.45 -2.72
C ASN A 83 19.65 -1.58 -2.03
N ASN A 84 19.41 -0.28 -1.92
CA ASN A 84 20.32 0.67 -1.26
C ASN A 84 19.90 0.92 0.19
N PHE A 85 18.60 1.00 0.45
CA PHE A 85 17.99 1.27 1.75
C PHE A 85 18.33 0.18 2.77
N VAL A 86 18.24 -1.09 2.39
CA VAL A 86 18.49 -2.20 3.33
C VAL A 86 19.94 -2.21 3.83
N PRO A 87 20.97 -2.20 2.97
CA PRO A 87 22.35 -2.14 3.43
C PRO A 87 22.68 -0.84 4.18
N LEU A 88 22.10 0.31 3.80
CA LEU A 88 22.35 1.59 4.50
C LEU A 88 21.73 1.65 5.90
N VAL A 89 20.49 1.18 6.08
CA VAL A 89 19.74 1.35 7.33
C VAL A 89 19.90 0.16 8.26
N PHE A 90 19.92 -1.06 7.71
CA PHE A 90 20.00 -2.28 8.50
C PHE A 90 21.42 -2.87 8.52
N GLY A 91 22.23 -2.59 7.49
CA GLY A 91 23.56 -3.15 7.29
C GLY A 91 23.58 -4.29 6.26
N GLU A 92 24.74 -4.51 5.62
CA GLU A 92 24.92 -5.47 4.53
C GLU A 92 24.57 -6.92 4.87
N LYS A 93 24.68 -7.30 6.16
CA LYS A 93 24.28 -8.62 6.68
C LYS A 93 22.81 -8.97 6.42
N TRP A 94 22.00 -7.97 6.04
CA TRP A 94 20.57 -8.10 5.78
C TRP A 94 20.20 -8.04 4.29
N ASN A 95 21.16 -8.09 3.38
CA ASN A 95 20.89 -8.05 1.94
C ASN A 95 19.96 -9.17 1.48
N SER A 96 19.98 -10.33 2.13
CA SER A 96 19.07 -11.45 1.84
C SER A 96 17.57 -11.12 2.05
N ILE A 97 17.24 -10.03 2.76
CA ILE A 97 15.85 -9.61 2.98
C ILE A 97 15.35 -8.66 1.87
N ILE A 98 16.22 -8.11 1.03
CA ILE A 98 15.82 -7.19 -0.05
C ILE A 98 14.64 -7.72 -0.88
N PRO A 99 14.68 -8.97 -1.43
CA PRO A 99 13.55 -9.50 -2.19
C PRO A 99 12.28 -9.65 -1.33
N ILE A 100 12.42 -9.99 -0.05
CA ILE A 100 11.29 -10.09 0.89
C ILE A 100 10.65 -8.72 1.11
N LEU A 101 11.45 -7.66 1.29
CA LEU A 101 10.95 -6.29 1.43
C LEU A 101 10.20 -5.85 0.16
N GLN A 102 10.73 -6.13 -1.02
CA GLN A 102 10.07 -5.80 -2.29
C GLN A 102 8.72 -6.51 -2.44
N LEU A 103 8.65 -7.82 -2.15
CA LEU A 103 7.39 -8.56 -2.16
C LEU A 103 6.39 -8.00 -1.13
N LEU A 104 6.86 -7.64 0.07
CA LEU A 104 6.02 -7.02 1.10
C LEU A 104 5.53 -5.62 0.71
N CYS A 105 6.28 -4.85 -0.08
CA CYS A 105 5.81 -3.60 -0.64
C CYS A 105 4.60 -3.82 -1.57
N VAL A 106 4.65 -4.84 -2.43
CA VAL A 106 3.51 -5.23 -3.28
C VAL A 106 2.30 -5.66 -2.45
N VAL A 107 2.53 -6.45 -1.39
CA VAL A 107 1.46 -6.80 -0.44
C VAL A 107 0.88 -5.54 0.23
N GLY A 108 1.72 -4.59 0.61
CA GLY A 108 1.31 -3.30 1.18
C GLY A 108 0.42 -2.50 0.24
N LEU A 109 0.72 -2.49 -1.07
CA LEU A 109 -0.08 -1.82 -2.10
C LEU A 109 -1.47 -2.42 -2.17
N LEU A 110 -1.54 -3.75 -2.31
CA LEU A 110 -2.80 -4.50 -2.38
C LEU A 110 -3.63 -4.33 -1.09
N ARG A 111 -2.98 -4.28 0.07
CA ARG A 111 -3.66 -4.08 1.35
C ARG A 111 -4.22 -2.67 1.49
N SER A 112 -3.50 -1.66 1.01
CA SER A 112 -3.94 -0.27 1.04
C SER A 112 -5.26 -0.07 0.30
N VAL A 113 -5.48 -0.84 -0.76
CA VAL A 113 -6.75 -0.89 -1.52
C VAL A 113 -7.87 -1.57 -0.72
N GLY A 114 -7.56 -2.64 0.01
CA GLY A 114 -8.56 -3.36 0.81
C GLY A 114 -9.02 -2.62 2.08
N ASN A 115 -8.21 -1.68 2.57
CA ASN A 115 -8.43 -1.00 3.85
C ASN A 115 -9.76 -0.23 3.94
N PRO A 116 -10.15 0.62 2.96
CA PRO A 116 -11.42 1.36 3.01
C PRO A 116 -12.67 0.48 2.97
N ILE A 117 -12.57 -0.77 2.44
CA ILE A 117 -13.72 -1.68 2.29
C ILE A 117 -14.38 -1.98 3.64
N GLY A 118 -13.58 -2.11 4.71
CA GLY A 118 -14.11 -2.36 6.06
C GLY A 118 -15.03 -1.21 6.54
N SER A 119 -14.66 0.04 6.24
CA SER A 119 -15.47 1.22 6.59
C SER A 119 -16.79 1.25 5.83
N LEU A 120 -16.76 0.86 4.55
CA LEU A 120 -17.95 0.75 3.70
C LEU A 120 -18.93 -0.31 4.23
N LEU A 121 -18.43 -1.49 4.58
CA LEU A 121 -19.27 -2.57 5.11
C LEU A 121 -19.86 -2.23 6.48
N MET A 122 -19.09 -1.56 7.34
CA MET A 122 -19.60 -1.02 8.60
C MET A 122 -20.72 -0.02 8.35
N ALA A 123 -20.54 0.93 7.42
CA ALA A 123 -21.54 1.95 7.13
C ALA A 123 -22.86 1.37 6.59
N LYS A 124 -22.83 0.23 5.90
CA LYS A 124 -24.02 -0.46 5.36
C LYS A 124 -24.56 -1.55 6.29
N ALA A 125 -24.06 -1.66 7.52
CA ALA A 125 -24.38 -2.73 8.48
C ALA A 125 -24.19 -4.17 7.92
N ARG A 126 -23.25 -4.35 7.00
CA ARG A 126 -22.90 -5.64 6.36
C ARG A 126 -21.56 -6.20 6.86
N VAL A 127 -21.33 -6.04 8.16
CA VAL A 127 -20.10 -6.53 8.83
C VAL A 127 -20.06 -8.05 8.85
N ASP A 128 -21.21 -8.72 8.75
CA ASP A 128 -21.36 -10.16 8.59
C ASP A 128 -20.58 -10.69 7.37
N ILE A 129 -20.64 -9.98 6.24
CA ILE A 129 -19.87 -10.31 5.02
C ILE A 129 -18.37 -10.21 5.32
N SER A 130 -17.93 -9.15 6.01
CA SER A 130 -16.52 -8.99 6.37
C SER A 130 -16.04 -10.08 7.31
N PHE A 131 -16.89 -10.51 8.25
CA PHE A 131 -16.55 -11.55 9.22
C PHE A 131 -16.37 -12.89 8.51
N LYS A 132 -17.34 -13.31 7.69
CA LYS A 132 -17.26 -14.54 6.88
C LYS A 132 -16.02 -14.51 5.97
N PHE A 133 -15.75 -13.36 5.34
CA PHE A 133 -14.58 -13.19 4.49
C PHE A 133 -13.25 -13.28 5.25
N ASN A 134 -13.17 -12.73 6.46
CA ASN A 134 -11.98 -12.83 7.30
C ASN A 134 -11.72 -14.26 7.80
N VAL A 135 -12.79 -15.01 8.10
CA VAL A 135 -12.68 -16.44 8.42
C VAL A 135 -12.13 -17.22 7.23
N PHE A 136 -12.75 -17.08 6.05
CA PHE A 136 -12.27 -17.70 4.82
C PHE A 136 -10.81 -17.33 4.49
N LYS A 137 -10.47 -16.04 4.64
CA LYS A 137 -9.10 -15.55 4.47
C LYS A 137 -8.12 -16.27 5.40
N THR A 138 -8.48 -16.47 6.67
CA THR A 138 -7.63 -17.14 7.65
C THR A 138 -7.36 -18.60 7.24
N PHE A 139 -8.39 -19.29 6.72
CA PHE A 139 -8.24 -20.65 6.20
C PHE A 139 -7.38 -20.76 4.95
N LEU A 140 -7.35 -19.76 4.06
CA LEU A 140 -6.39 -19.74 2.95
C LEU A 140 -4.97 -19.41 3.40
N PHE A 141 -4.84 -18.58 4.42
CA PHE A 141 -3.56 -18.04 4.86
C PHE A 141 -2.66 -19.11 5.48
N ILE A 142 -3.24 -19.98 6.30
CA ILE A 142 -2.53 -21.02 7.05
C ILE A 142 -1.81 -22.01 6.11
N PRO A 143 -2.48 -22.69 5.16
CA PRO A 143 -1.82 -23.64 4.26
C PRO A 143 -0.83 -22.96 3.32
N ALA A 144 -1.11 -21.74 2.84
CA ALA A 144 -0.20 -21.02 1.97
C ALA A 144 1.14 -20.71 2.65
N ILE A 145 1.12 -20.38 3.95
CA ILE A 145 2.35 -20.18 4.73
C ILE A 145 3.06 -21.49 4.98
N LEU A 146 2.35 -22.57 5.32
CA LEU A 146 2.95 -23.88 5.60
C LEU A 146 3.64 -24.43 4.35
N ILE A 147 2.94 -24.46 3.22
CA ILE A 147 3.48 -24.94 1.93
C ILE A 147 4.63 -24.03 1.48
N GLY A 148 4.46 -22.70 1.55
CA GLY A 148 5.50 -21.74 1.18
C GLY A 148 6.75 -21.84 2.05
N GLY A 149 6.59 -22.08 3.35
CA GLY A 149 7.69 -22.28 4.29
C GLY A 149 8.49 -23.54 4.01
N HIS A 150 7.83 -24.64 3.65
CA HIS A 150 8.51 -25.89 3.32
C HIS A 150 9.27 -25.86 1.98
N LEU A 151 8.80 -25.12 0.96
CA LEU A 151 9.45 -25.09 -0.35
C LEU A 151 10.68 -24.18 -0.43
N ALA A 152 10.61 -22.98 0.14
CA ALA A 152 11.64 -21.94 -0.06
C ALA A 152 11.87 -21.05 1.17
N GLY A 153 11.57 -21.57 2.38
CA GLY A 153 11.77 -20.86 3.64
C GLY A 153 11.03 -19.51 3.66
N ALA A 154 11.75 -18.42 3.97
CA ALA A 154 11.14 -17.11 4.16
C ALA A 154 10.66 -16.45 2.86
N ILE A 155 11.34 -16.71 1.74
CA ILE A 155 10.91 -16.22 0.43
C ILE A 155 9.64 -16.93 0.02
N GLY A 156 9.57 -18.26 0.19
CA GLY A 156 8.38 -19.04 -0.12
C GLY A 156 7.16 -18.67 0.72
N VAL A 157 7.34 -18.40 2.01
CA VAL A 157 6.31 -17.78 2.84
C VAL A 157 5.81 -16.47 2.24
N THR A 158 6.73 -15.59 1.85
CA THR A 158 6.39 -14.24 1.40
C THR A 158 5.65 -14.29 0.05
N LEU A 159 6.05 -15.21 -0.83
CA LEU A 159 5.34 -15.51 -2.06
C LEU A 159 3.94 -16.09 -1.80
N GLY A 160 3.81 -17.04 -0.87
CA GLY A 160 2.51 -17.57 -0.45
C GLY A 160 1.60 -16.45 0.09
N PHE A 161 2.17 -15.55 0.90
CA PHE A 161 1.45 -14.38 1.40
C PHE A 161 1.00 -13.44 0.27
N LEU A 162 1.87 -13.18 -0.71
CA LEU A 162 1.55 -12.37 -1.88
C LEU A 162 0.41 -12.99 -2.69
N VAL A 163 0.48 -14.28 -3.00
CA VAL A 163 -0.56 -15.00 -3.75
C VAL A 163 -1.90 -14.93 -3.02
N VAL A 164 -1.92 -15.22 -1.72
CA VAL A 164 -3.15 -15.10 -0.92
C VAL A 164 -3.66 -13.67 -0.91
N GLN A 165 -2.79 -12.67 -0.87
CA GLN A 165 -3.19 -11.27 -0.90
C GLN A 165 -3.76 -10.84 -2.27
N ILE A 166 -3.24 -11.36 -3.38
CA ILE A 166 -3.78 -11.15 -4.73
C ILE A 166 -5.20 -11.75 -4.81
N ILE A 167 -5.35 -13.01 -4.40
CA ILE A 167 -6.66 -13.68 -4.33
C ILE A 167 -7.61 -12.87 -3.45
N ASN A 168 -7.15 -12.40 -2.30
CA ASN A 168 -7.96 -11.59 -1.39
C ASN A 168 -8.45 -10.30 -2.03
N THR A 169 -7.60 -9.62 -2.80
CA THR A 169 -7.94 -8.37 -3.46
C THR A 169 -9.01 -8.59 -4.52
N ILE A 170 -8.88 -9.66 -5.31
CA ILE A 170 -9.88 -10.04 -6.33
C ILE A 170 -11.21 -10.39 -5.63
N LEU A 171 -11.19 -11.30 -4.66
CA LEU A 171 -12.40 -11.74 -3.98
C LEU A 171 -13.07 -10.62 -3.19
N SER A 172 -12.30 -9.68 -2.62
CA SER A 172 -12.87 -8.54 -1.88
C SER A 172 -13.78 -7.68 -2.78
N TYR A 173 -13.44 -7.52 -4.06
CA TYR A 173 -14.31 -6.83 -5.01
C TYR A 173 -15.61 -7.61 -5.24
N PHE A 174 -15.51 -8.92 -5.55
CA PHE A 174 -16.69 -9.72 -5.88
C PHE A 174 -17.63 -9.99 -4.70
N VAL A 175 -17.07 -10.19 -3.51
CA VAL A 175 -17.82 -10.62 -2.31
C VAL A 175 -18.21 -9.44 -1.43
N MET A 176 -17.42 -8.37 -1.36
CA MET A 176 -17.66 -7.26 -0.43
C MET A 176 -18.17 -6.01 -1.16
N ILE A 177 -17.51 -5.61 -2.25
CA ILE A 177 -17.83 -4.35 -2.95
C ILE A 177 -19.07 -4.50 -3.84
N LYS A 178 -19.08 -5.50 -4.73
CA LYS A 178 -20.15 -5.70 -5.71
C LYS A 178 -21.55 -5.86 -5.09
N PRO A 179 -21.75 -6.60 -3.99
CA PRO A 179 -23.08 -6.75 -3.38
C PRO A 179 -23.59 -5.49 -2.69
N VAL A 180 -22.70 -4.57 -2.32
CA VAL A 180 -23.04 -3.36 -1.55
C VAL A 180 -23.18 -2.13 -2.44
N LEU A 181 -22.35 -2.04 -3.49
CA LEU A 181 -22.32 -0.89 -4.41
C LEU A 181 -22.85 -1.21 -5.81
N GLY A 182 -23.18 -2.46 -6.12
CA GLY A 182 -23.56 -2.92 -7.45
C GLY A 182 -22.37 -3.21 -8.37
N SER A 183 -22.64 -3.57 -9.63
CA SER A 183 -21.60 -3.82 -10.64
C SER A 183 -20.95 -2.51 -11.09
N SER A 184 -19.68 -2.31 -10.74
CA SER A 184 -18.96 -1.08 -11.11
C SER A 184 -17.48 -1.34 -11.37
N TYR A 185 -17.19 -2.42 -12.10
CA TYR A 185 -15.83 -2.92 -12.30
C TYR A 185 -14.93 -1.89 -12.97
N ARG A 186 -15.47 -1.15 -13.95
CA ARG A 186 -14.75 -0.08 -14.65
C ARG A 186 -14.31 1.04 -13.68
N GLN A 187 -15.18 1.45 -12.76
CA GLN A 187 -14.85 2.50 -11.79
C GLN A 187 -13.82 2.01 -10.77
N TYR A 188 -13.91 0.74 -10.35
CA TYR A 188 -12.92 0.12 -9.48
C TYR A 188 -11.54 0.06 -10.16
N ILE A 189 -11.44 -0.46 -11.39
CA ILE A 189 -10.16 -0.47 -12.12
C ILE A 189 -9.62 0.94 -12.32
N LEU A 190 -10.45 1.89 -12.78
CA LEU A 190 -10.00 3.27 -12.99
C LEU A 190 -9.48 3.91 -11.69
N SER A 191 -10.11 3.59 -10.55
CA SER A 191 -9.68 4.11 -9.26
C SER A 191 -8.31 3.57 -8.80
N LEU A 192 -7.93 2.38 -9.25
CA LEU A 192 -6.62 1.76 -9.03
C LEU A 192 -5.59 2.16 -10.09
N TRP A 193 -6.05 2.36 -11.32
CA TRP A 193 -5.21 2.76 -12.45
C TRP A 193 -4.66 4.17 -12.26
N LEU A 194 -5.46 5.10 -11.74
CA LEU A 194 -5.03 6.47 -11.48
C LEU A 194 -3.78 6.58 -10.59
N PRO A 195 -3.75 6.03 -9.36
CA PRO A 195 -2.55 6.09 -8.51
C PRO A 195 -1.39 5.28 -9.08
N PHE A 196 -1.65 4.18 -9.78
CA PHE A 196 -0.63 3.41 -10.46
C PHE A 196 0.05 4.22 -11.57
N TYR A 197 -0.74 4.85 -12.44
CA TYR A 197 -0.25 5.71 -13.51
C TYR A 197 0.54 6.92 -12.98
N LEU A 198 0.12 7.53 -11.89
CA LEU A 198 0.83 8.66 -11.28
C LEU A 198 2.16 8.25 -10.63
N SER A 199 2.29 7.00 -10.17
CA SER A 199 3.50 6.49 -9.51
C SER A 199 4.47 5.78 -10.47
N LEU A 200 4.02 5.33 -11.64
CA LEU A 200 4.86 4.65 -12.63
C LEU A 200 6.05 5.50 -13.11
N PRO A 201 5.89 6.79 -13.46
CA PRO A 201 7.00 7.66 -13.85
C PRO A 201 8.01 7.86 -12.72
N THR A 202 7.54 7.90 -11.48
CA THR A 202 8.41 8.04 -10.29
C THR A 202 9.27 6.80 -10.08
N PHE A 203 8.69 5.62 -10.35
CA PHE A 203 9.39 4.35 -10.32
C PHE A 203 10.47 4.30 -11.41
N ILE A 204 10.13 4.66 -12.65
CA ILE A 204 11.05 4.63 -13.80
C ILE A 204 12.20 5.63 -13.61
N THR A 205 11.89 6.88 -13.27
CA THR A 205 12.89 7.95 -13.14
C THR A 205 13.84 7.70 -11.98
N SER A 206 13.32 7.25 -10.83
CA SER A 206 14.14 6.89 -9.67
C SER A 206 15.04 5.68 -9.96
N TYR A 207 14.51 4.64 -10.61
CA TYR A 207 15.30 3.46 -10.98
C TYR A 207 16.40 3.81 -12.01
N GLY A 208 16.05 4.58 -13.05
CA GLY A 208 16.98 5.03 -14.08
C GLY A 208 18.09 5.92 -13.52
N ALA A 209 17.74 6.87 -12.65
CA ALA A 209 18.71 7.72 -11.97
C ALA A 209 19.69 6.92 -11.09
N GLY A 210 19.20 5.87 -10.41
CA GLY A 210 20.06 4.95 -9.68
C GLY A 210 21.07 4.23 -10.58
N LYS A 211 20.60 3.65 -11.69
CA LYS A 211 21.43 2.92 -12.67
C LYS A 211 22.50 3.80 -13.33
N LEU A 212 22.20 5.07 -13.60
CA LEU A 212 23.12 6.00 -14.27
C LEU A 212 24.27 6.46 -13.36
N VAL A 213 24.01 6.50 -12.05
CA VAL A 213 24.95 7.03 -11.05
C VAL A 213 25.66 5.89 -10.28
N ASP A 214 25.24 4.66 -10.53
CA ASP A 214 25.84 3.45 -9.97
C ASP A 214 27.33 3.37 -10.37
N GLY A 215 28.21 3.37 -9.37
CA GLY A 215 29.67 3.40 -9.56
C GLY A 215 30.33 4.79 -9.54
N TYR A 216 29.57 5.88 -9.63
CA TYR A 216 30.10 7.25 -9.55
C TYR A 216 29.95 7.89 -8.17
N LEU A 217 28.92 7.51 -7.41
CA LEU A 217 28.67 8.02 -6.06
C LEU A 217 28.72 6.91 -5.01
N PRO A 218 29.03 7.24 -3.74
CA PRO A 218 28.84 6.32 -2.64
C PRO A 218 27.35 5.92 -2.51
N LEU A 219 27.10 4.75 -1.93
CA LEU A 219 25.75 4.17 -1.77
C LEU A 219 24.72 5.14 -1.16
N SER A 220 25.15 5.96 -0.20
CA SER A 220 24.33 7.00 0.43
C SER A 220 23.93 8.12 -0.53
N GLY A 221 24.83 8.51 -1.43
CA GLY A 221 24.57 9.50 -2.48
C GLY A 221 23.58 9.00 -3.52
N VAL A 222 23.73 7.74 -3.97
CA VAL A 222 22.77 7.10 -4.88
C VAL A 222 21.38 7.02 -4.25
N PHE A 223 21.29 6.60 -2.98
CA PHE A 223 20.03 6.55 -2.25
C PHE A 223 19.37 7.93 -2.11
N ALA A 224 20.11 8.95 -1.68
CA ALA A 224 19.57 10.30 -1.53
C ALA A 224 19.06 10.85 -2.87
N LEU A 225 19.80 10.63 -3.96
CA LEU A 225 19.41 11.06 -5.30
C LEU A 225 18.15 10.33 -5.79
N GLN A 226 18.05 9.01 -5.59
CA GLN A 226 16.85 8.24 -5.93
C GLN A 226 15.60 8.74 -5.20
N VAL A 227 15.73 9.08 -3.91
CA VAL A 227 14.61 9.61 -3.11
C VAL A 227 14.22 11.01 -3.60
N VAL A 228 15.18 11.90 -3.82
CA VAL A 228 14.91 13.27 -4.29
C VAL A 228 14.28 13.26 -5.68
N VAL A 229 14.84 12.50 -6.63
CA VAL A 229 14.28 12.35 -7.99
C VAL A 229 12.88 11.73 -7.95
N GLY A 230 12.67 10.73 -7.09
CA GLY A 230 11.35 10.11 -6.89
C GLY A 230 10.30 11.09 -6.35
N ILE A 231 10.66 11.89 -5.35
CA ILE A 231 9.76 12.91 -4.78
C ILE A 231 9.47 14.01 -5.81
N LEU A 232 10.50 14.53 -6.49
CA LEU A 232 10.33 15.59 -7.49
C LEU A 232 9.49 15.13 -8.68
N SER A 233 9.74 13.93 -9.20
CA SER A 233 8.93 13.36 -10.29
C SER A 233 7.47 13.15 -9.87
N PHE A 234 7.24 12.74 -8.62
CA PHE A 234 5.87 12.60 -8.10
C PHE A 234 5.15 13.94 -7.98
N ILE A 235 5.83 14.96 -7.43
CA ILE A 235 5.29 16.32 -7.32
C ILE A 235 4.99 16.89 -8.71
N LEU A 236 5.91 16.72 -9.67
CA LEU A 236 5.68 17.13 -11.06
C LEU A 236 4.48 16.42 -11.67
N MET A 237 4.35 15.10 -11.50
CA MET A 237 3.19 14.35 -11.99
C MET A 237 1.89 14.81 -11.34
N ILE A 238 1.90 15.13 -10.04
CA ILE A 238 0.73 15.76 -9.39
C ILE A 238 0.44 17.11 -10.02
N ILE A 239 1.42 17.99 -10.20
CA ILE A 239 1.25 19.34 -10.76
C ILE A 239 0.72 19.29 -12.19
N PHE A 240 1.26 18.43 -13.06
CA PHE A 240 0.84 18.30 -14.45
C PHE A 240 -0.45 17.50 -14.63
N SER A 241 -0.80 16.63 -13.69
CA SER A 241 -2.05 15.85 -13.78
C SER A 241 -3.27 16.77 -13.70
N ARG A 242 -4.02 16.80 -14.80
CA ARG A 242 -5.32 17.48 -14.93
C ARG A 242 -6.50 16.62 -14.51
N ASN A 243 -6.25 15.44 -13.92
CA ASN A 243 -7.32 14.58 -13.45
C ASN A 243 -8.19 15.32 -12.43
N ALA A 244 -9.51 15.21 -12.58
CA ALA A 244 -10.49 15.92 -11.75
C ALA A 244 -10.24 15.72 -10.25
N LEU A 245 -9.86 14.49 -9.85
CA LEU A 245 -9.53 14.18 -8.45
C LEU A 245 -8.27 14.89 -7.96
N VAL A 246 -7.23 14.99 -8.78
CA VAL A 246 -5.98 15.67 -8.41
C VAL A 246 -6.22 17.17 -8.32
N MET A 247 -7.00 17.74 -9.24
CA MET A 247 -7.41 19.14 -9.19
C MET A 247 -8.24 19.46 -7.96
N GLU A 248 -9.14 18.57 -7.56
CA GLU A 248 -9.92 18.75 -6.34
C GLU A 248 -9.05 18.71 -5.08
N ILE A 249 -8.10 17.77 -5.00
CA ILE A 249 -7.12 17.72 -3.90
C ILE A 249 -6.28 18.99 -3.86
N LYS A 250 -5.79 19.46 -5.01
CA LYS A 250 -5.06 20.74 -5.12
C LYS A 250 -5.91 21.91 -4.65
N ASN A 251 -7.16 21.99 -5.07
CA ASN A 251 -8.08 23.06 -4.70
C ASN A 251 -8.41 23.04 -3.21
N GLN A 252 -8.55 21.87 -2.60
CA GLN A 252 -8.74 21.75 -1.14
C GLN A 252 -7.47 22.15 -0.36
N LEU A 253 -6.29 21.81 -0.86
CA LEU A 253 -5.01 22.24 -0.28
C LEU A 253 -4.83 23.76 -0.39
N VAL A 254 -5.00 24.33 -1.57
CA VAL A 254 -4.88 25.79 -1.83
C VAL A 254 -6.01 26.59 -1.14
N GLY A 255 -7.21 26.02 -1.06
CA GLY A 255 -8.38 26.61 -0.41
C GLY A 255 -8.35 26.53 1.12
N SER A 256 -7.49 25.70 1.69
CA SER A 256 -7.28 25.62 3.15
C SER A 256 -6.84 26.98 3.69
N ALA A 257 -7.60 27.51 4.66
CA ALA A 257 -7.34 28.80 5.29
C ALA A 257 -5.89 28.95 5.82
N LYS A 258 -5.22 27.83 6.12
CA LYS A 258 -3.80 27.80 6.51
C LYS A 258 -2.85 28.25 5.40
N MET A 259 -3.12 27.90 4.14
CA MET A 259 -2.27 28.23 3.00
C MET A 259 -2.48 29.68 2.54
N LYS A 260 -3.73 30.17 2.57
CA LYS A 260 -4.03 31.60 2.40
C LYS A 260 -3.38 32.48 3.47
N LYS A 261 -3.18 31.96 4.69
CA LYS A 261 -2.48 32.67 5.76
C LYS A 261 -0.96 32.69 5.53
N LEU A 262 -0.37 31.61 5.04
CA LEU A 262 1.05 31.55 4.67
C LEU A 262 1.38 32.43 3.45
N LEU A 263 0.52 32.44 2.43
CA LEU A 263 0.68 33.27 1.22
C LEU A 263 0.36 34.77 1.44
N ARG A 264 -0.22 35.14 2.59
CA ARG A 264 -0.42 36.55 2.99
C ARG A 264 0.69 37.07 3.89
N VAL A 265 1.59 36.21 4.35
CA VAL A 265 2.66 36.53 5.31
C VAL A 265 4.05 36.47 4.66
N GLY A 266 4.14 36.03 3.39
CA GLY A 266 5.30 36.26 2.51
C GLY A 266 4.96 37.32 1.48
#